data_AF-A0A967UIR1-F1
#
_entry.id   AF-A0A967UIR1-F1
#
_cell.length_a   1.000
_cell.length_b   1.000
_cell.length_c   1.000
_cell.angle_alpha   90.00
_cell.angle_beta   90.00
_cell.angle_gamma   90.00
#
_symmetry.space_group_name_H-M   'P 1'
#
loop_
_entity.id
_entity.type
_entity.pdbx_description
1 polymer ?
#
loop_
_entity_poly.entity_id
_entity_poly.type
_entity_poly.pdbx_seq_one_letter_code
_entity_poly.pdbx_strand_id
1 'polypeptide(L)'
;YAWPTAEIAVMGAEGAVNILHRKDLKDFQGDAEAERARLVEEFREMFGKPYVAAESGHVDEILVPAETRPALIQALELLRDKQQQRRPRKHGTMPL
;
A
#
# COMPACT_ATOMS: atom_id res chain seq x y z
N TYR A 1 4.17 9.82 -3.74
CA TYR A 1 5.02 9.89 -2.52
C TYR A 1 4.51 8.99 -1.42
N ALA A 2 5.40 8.37 -0.64
CA ALA A 2 5.09 7.72 0.62
C ALA A 2 6.21 7.93 1.64
N TRP A 3 5.91 7.87 2.94
CA TRP A 3 6.94 7.86 3.99
C TRP A 3 7.47 6.44 4.21
N PRO A 4 8.69 6.27 4.76
CA PRO A 4 9.23 4.95 5.11
C PRO A 4 8.34 4.14 6.05
N THR A 5 7.50 4.82 6.85
CA THR A 5 6.57 4.22 7.80
C THR A 5 5.20 3.90 7.20
N ALA A 6 4.98 4.15 5.90
CA ALA A 6 3.70 3.90 5.27
C ALA A 6 3.50 2.39 5.01
N GLU A 7 2.34 1.88 5.43
CA GLU A 7 1.90 0.53 5.15
C GLU A 7 0.89 0.57 3.99
N ILE A 8 1.24 -0.05 2.86
CA ILE A 8 0.42 -0.06 1.65
C ILE A 8 0.12 -1.52 1.29
N ALA A 9 -1.02 -2.01 1.73
CA ALA A 9 -1.46 -3.38 1.53
C ALA A 9 -2.97 -3.45 1.22
N VAL A 10 -3.41 -4.57 0.63
CA VAL A 10 -4.83 -4.83 0.33
C VAL A 10 -5.65 -4.99 1.62
N MET A 11 -5.05 -5.59 2.64
CA MET A 11 -5.63 -5.82 3.96
C MET A 11 -4.51 -5.97 5.00
N GLY A 12 -4.87 -5.95 6.29
CA GLY A 12 -3.90 -6.16 7.36
C GLY A 12 -3.29 -7.57 7.34
N ALA A 13 -2.02 -7.69 7.78
CA ALA A 13 -1.23 -8.91 7.72
C ALA A 13 -1.92 -10.14 8.35
N GLU A 14 -2.56 -9.96 9.50
CA GLU A 14 -3.30 -11.04 10.16
C GLU A 14 -4.46 -11.61 9.34
N GLY A 15 -5.21 -10.72 8.68
CA GLY A 15 -6.29 -11.11 7.78
C GLY A 15 -5.76 -11.82 6.55
N ALA A 16 -4.67 -11.32 5.97
CA ALA A 16 -4.02 -11.92 4.82
C ALA A 16 -3.52 -13.34 5.13
N VAL A 17 -2.80 -13.53 6.23
CA VAL A 17 -2.25 -14.84 6.64
C VAL A 17 -3.36 -15.85 6.91
N ASN A 18 -4.44 -15.43 7.58
CA ASN A 18 -5.59 -16.29 7.85
C ASN A 18 -6.28 -16.80 6.57
N ILE A 19 -6.20 -16.05 5.47
CA ILE A 19 -6.76 -16.44 4.18
C ILE A 19 -5.76 -17.27 3.38
N LEU A 20 -4.51 -16.81 3.27
CA LEU A 20 -3.46 -17.41 2.45
C LEU A 20 -3.00 -18.76 3.00
N HIS A 21 -2.77 -18.84 4.31
CA HIS A 21 -2.23 -20.03 4.99
C HIS A 21 -3.30 -20.83 5.73
N ARG A 22 -4.58 -20.62 5.39
CA ARG A 22 -5.70 -21.27 6.09
C ARG A 22 -5.57 -22.79 6.16
N LYS A 23 -5.13 -23.42 5.07
CA LYS A 23 -4.97 -24.88 4.99
C LYS A 23 -3.73 -25.33 5.75
N ASP A 24 -2.60 -24.67 5.50
CA ASP A 24 -1.32 -24.99 6.13
C ASP A 24 -1.40 -24.91 7.65
N LEU A 25 -2.04 -23.86 8.19
CA LEU A 25 -2.27 -23.69 9.64
C LEU A 25 -3.26 -24.70 10.22
N LYS A 26 -4.22 -25.19 9.41
CA LYS A 26 -5.18 -26.20 9.86
C LYS A 26 -4.55 -27.59 9.96
N ASP A 27 -3.68 -27.91 9.00
CA ASP A 27 -3.03 -29.22 8.92
C ASP A 27 -1.68 -29.25 9.68
N PHE A 28 -1.29 -28.12 10.29
CA PHE A 28 -0.07 -27.99 11.08
C PHE A 28 -0.14 -28.84 12.36
N GLN A 29 0.88 -29.67 12.55
CA GLN A 29 0.94 -30.62 13.68
C GLN A 29 1.61 -30.03 14.94
N GLY A 30 2.16 -28.82 14.86
CA GLY A 30 2.81 -28.12 15.97
C GLY A 30 1.95 -27.04 16.60
N ASP A 31 2.59 -26.04 17.21
CA ASP A 31 1.90 -24.85 17.73
C ASP A 31 1.48 -23.93 16.57
N ALA A 32 0.22 -24.06 16.16
CA ALA A 32 -0.35 -23.30 15.05
C ALA A 32 -0.43 -21.78 15.33
N GLU A 33 -0.55 -21.35 16.59
CA GLU A 33 -0.55 -19.93 16.93
C GLU A 33 0.85 -19.33 16.81
N ALA A 34 1.88 -20.07 17.25
CA ALA A 34 3.27 -19.65 17.05
C ALA A 34 3.64 -19.56 15.56
N GLU A 35 3.21 -20.54 14.75
CA GLU A 35 3.46 -20.49 13.29
C GLU A 35 2.67 -19.36 12.62
N ARG A 36 1.42 -19.13 13.02
CA ARG A 36 0.63 -17.99 12.56
C ARG A 36 1.33 -16.67 12.88
N ALA A 37 1.81 -16.49 14.10
CA ALA A 37 2.54 -15.29 14.51
C ALA A 37 3.80 -15.08 13.66
N ARG A 38 4.55 -16.15 13.38
CA ARG A 38 5.72 -16.11 12.49
C ARG A 38 5.36 -15.65 11.09
N LEU A 39 4.31 -16.24 10.50
CA LEU A 39 3.84 -15.88 9.16
C LEU A 39 3.31 -14.44 9.07
N VAL A 40 2.67 -13.95 10.15
CA VAL A 40 2.20 -12.55 10.23
C VAL A 40 3.38 -11.58 10.22
N GLU A 41 4.43 -11.84 11.00
CA GLU A 41 5.61 -10.99 10.99
C GLU A 41 6.36 -11.06 9.66
N GLU A 42 6.49 -12.25 9.07
CA GLU A 42 7.08 -12.40 7.72
C GLU A 42 6.28 -11.61 6.67
N PHE A 43 4.94 -11.68 6.73
CA PHE A 43 4.08 -10.89 5.85
C PHE A 43 4.24 -9.38 6.08
N ARG A 44 4.34 -8.93 7.33
CA ARG A 44 4.60 -7.51 7.67
C ARG A 44 5.96 -7.05 7.18
N GLU A 45 6.99 -7.87 7.25
CA GLU A 45 8.32 -7.48 6.78
C GLU A 45 8.37 -7.32 5.26
N MET A 46 7.68 -8.21 4.54
CA MET A 46 7.62 -8.19 3.07
C MET A 46 6.70 -7.11 2.53
N PHE A 47 5.49 -6.98 3.09
CA PHE A 47 4.43 -6.12 2.53
C PHE A 47 4.06 -4.92 3.41
N GLY A 48 4.54 -4.86 4.64
CA GLY A 48 4.28 -3.75 5.58
C GLY A 48 5.14 -2.51 5.33
N LYS A 49 5.89 -2.48 4.22
CA LYS A 49 6.75 -1.37 3.83
C LYS A 49 6.30 -0.82 2.47
N PRO A 50 6.50 0.48 2.18
CA PRO A 50 5.98 1.10 0.97
C PRO A 50 6.77 0.74 -0.30
N TYR A 51 7.88 0.00 -0.16
CA TYR A 51 8.79 -0.30 -1.26
C TYR A 51 8.14 -1.11 -2.37
N VAL A 52 7.26 -2.06 -2.04
CA VAL A 52 6.52 -2.85 -3.05
C VAL A 52 5.63 -1.95 -3.93
N ALA A 53 5.03 -0.91 -3.34
CA ALA A 53 4.24 0.08 -4.08
C ALA A 53 5.12 1.00 -4.94
N ALA A 54 6.34 1.30 -4.49
CA ALA A 54 7.31 2.07 -5.27
C ALA A 54 7.88 1.26 -6.46
N GLU A 55 8.25 -0.01 -6.25
CA GLU A 55 8.74 -0.91 -7.30
C GLU A 55 7.72 -1.11 -8.43
N SER A 56 6.44 -1.14 -8.08
CA SER A 56 5.33 -1.27 -9.04
C SER A 56 4.89 0.06 -9.67
N GLY A 57 5.51 1.19 -9.30
CA GLY A 57 5.22 2.52 -9.84
C GLY A 57 3.89 3.13 -9.36
N HIS A 58 3.27 2.60 -8.31
CA HIS A 58 2.10 3.22 -7.68
C HIS A 58 2.48 4.45 -6.85
N VAL A 59 3.72 4.48 -6.37
CA VAL A 59 4.31 5.58 -5.61
C VAL A 59 5.54 6.06 -6.34
N ASP A 60 5.60 7.36 -6.67
CA ASP A 60 6.72 7.94 -7.41
C ASP A 60 8.05 7.94 -6.62
N GLU A 61 7.99 8.14 -5.30
CA GLU A 61 9.17 8.30 -4.44
C GLU A 61 8.85 8.02 -2.97
N ILE A 62 9.83 7.45 -2.25
CA ILE A 62 9.83 7.31 -0.79
C ILE A 62 10.64 8.47 -0.18
N LEU A 63 9.98 9.34 0.60
CA LEU A 63 10.60 10.55 1.16
C LEU A 63 10.61 10.54 2.68
N VAL A 64 11.62 11.14 3.32
CA VAL A 64 11.57 11.30 4.78
C VAL A 64 10.56 12.38 5.17
N PRO A 65 9.85 12.26 6.31
CA PRO A 65 8.75 13.17 6.64
C PRO A 65 9.07 14.67 6.57
N ALA A 66 10.30 15.05 6.92
CA ALA A 66 10.77 16.44 6.85
C ALA A 66 10.84 17.00 5.41
N GLU A 67 11.00 16.16 4.40
CA GLU A 67 11.09 16.55 2.98
C GLU A 67 9.71 16.70 2.30
N THR A 68 8.63 16.35 2.99
CA THR A 68 7.27 16.39 2.43
C THR A 68 6.94 17.77 1.87
N ARG A 69 7.24 18.84 2.62
CA ARG A 69 6.94 20.22 2.20
C ARG A 69 7.67 20.63 0.93
N PRO A 70 9.02 20.55 0.83
CA PRO A 70 9.72 20.91 -0.40
C PRO A 70 9.36 20.01 -1.58
N ALA A 71 9.07 18.72 -1.37
CA ALA A 71 8.61 17.82 -2.43
C ALA A 71 7.24 18.25 -2.99
N LEU A 72 6.30 18.61 -2.11
CA LEU A 72 4.98 19.10 -2.52
C LEU A 72 5.05 20.41 -3.30
N ILE A 73 5.91 21.34 -2.88
CA ILE A 73 6.11 22.61 -3.59
C ILE A 73 6.55 22.35 -5.03
N GLN A 74 7.58 21.52 -5.22
CA GLN A 74 8.09 21.16 -6.56
C GLN A 74 7.03 20.45 -7.41
N ALA A 75 6.29 19.50 -6.83
CA ALA A 75 5.23 18.79 -7.54
C ALA A 75 4.11 19.74 -8.01
N LEU A 76 3.71 20.69 -7.17
CA LEU A 76 2.70 21.68 -7.52
C LEU A 76 3.19 22.66 -8.59
N GLU A 77 4.45 23.08 -8.54
CA GLU A 77 5.06 23.91 -9.58
C GLU A 77 5.08 23.20 -10.93
N LEU A 78 5.47 21.92 -10.96
CA LEU A 78 5.46 21.08 -12.16
C LEU A 78 4.04 20.91 -12.73
N LEU A 79 3.06 20.72 -11.86
CA LEU A 79 1.67 20.44 -12.25
C LEU A 79 0.84 21.71 -12.52
N ARG A 80 1.42 22.91 -12.35
CA ARG A 80 0.72 24.20 -12.42
C ARG A 80 -0.13 24.37 -13.68
N ASP A 81 0.42 23.95 -14.82
CA ASP A 81 -0.19 24.17 -16.14
C ASP A 81 -0.80 22.88 -16.71
N LYS A 82 -1.05 21.86 -15.87
CA LYS A 82 -1.61 20.57 -16.29
C LYS A 82 -3.04 20.72 -16.79
N GLN A 83 -3.27 20.41 -18.06
CA GLN A 83 -4.60 20.32 -18.64
C GLN A 83 -5.01 18.86 -18.85
N GLN A 84 -6.20 18.49 -18.38
CA GLN A 84 -6.77 17.14 -18.56
C GLN A 84 -8.14 17.23 -19.23
N GLN A 85 -8.27 16.62 -20.40
CA GLN A 85 -9.56 16.51 -21.09
C GLN A 85 -10.34 15.29 -20.58
N ARG A 86 -11.66 15.45 -20.45
CA ARG A 86 -12.59 14.37 -20.12
C ARG A 86 -13.52 14.13 -21.32
N ARG A 87 -14.04 12.92 -21.45
CA ARG A 87 -15.03 12.60 -22.51
C ARG A 87 -16.26 13.52 -22.39
N PRO A 88 -16.78 14.07 -23.51
CA PRO A 88 -17.97 14.92 -23.49
C PRO A 88 -19.20 14.18 -22.94
N ARG A 89 -19.89 14.79 -21.97
CA ARG A 89 -21.14 14.31 -21.37
C ARG A 89 -21.86 15.46 -20.65
N LYS A 90 -23.17 15.34 -20.42
CA LYS A 90 -23.95 16.36 -19.66
C LYS A 90 -23.47 16.47 -18.22
N HIS A 91 -23.33 15.34 -17.53
CA HIS A 91 -22.78 15.22 -16.17
C HIS A 91 -22.36 13.75 -15.92
N GLY A 92 -21.75 13.47 -14.78
CA GLY A 92 -21.51 12.10 -14.32
C GLY A 92 -22.75 11.48 -13.66
N THR A 93 -22.68 10.18 -13.37
CA THR A 93 -23.67 9.44 -12.58
C THR A 93 -22.96 8.92 -11.34
N MET A 94 -22.83 9.76 -10.31
CA MET A 94 -22.26 9.33 -9.03
C MET A 94 -23.28 8.43 -8.31
N PRO A 95 -22.85 7.36 -7.61
CA PRO A 95 -23.75 6.57 -6.77
C PRO A 95 -24.53 7.45 -5.79
N LEU A 96 -25.84 7.23 -5.67
CA LEU A 96 -26.76 7.90 -4.74
C LEU A 96 -27.10 6.99 -3.56
#